data_AF-A0A955UGN1-F1
#
_entry.id   AF-A0A955UGN1-F1
#
_cell.length_a   1.000
_cell.length_b   1.000
_cell.length_c   1.000
_cell.angle_alpha   90.00
_cell.angle_beta   90.00
_cell.angle_gamma   90.00
#
_symmetry.space_group_name_H-M   'P 1'
#
loop_
_entity.id
_entity.type
_entity.pdbx_description
1 polymer ?
#
loop_
_entity_poly.entity_id
_entity_poly.type
_entity_poly.pdbx_seq_one_letter_code
_entity_poly.pdbx_strand_id
1 'polypeptide(L)'
;MLLAQNRHWRVTRGKGSKEIVIGLEKEELPEDWRDFRDFRLEIPVDRWNRIVKHVRTDRKLFGGVVLEFVNQEDQLPIVLGQDRLYGDLQRVVQDATSTLVESGTLALAVVDIGAE
;
A
#
# COMPACT_ATOMS: atom_id res chain seq x y z
N MET A 1 14.94 3.54 1.53
CA MET A 1 14.80 3.63 0.06
C MET A 1 13.39 4.05 -0.24
N LEU A 2 13.23 5.14 -0.98
CA LEU A 2 11.92 5.51 -1.54
C LEU A 2 11.60 4.52 -2.67
N LEU A 3 10.40 3.96 -2.65
CA LEU A 3 9.91 3.06 -3.70
C LEU A 3 8.99 3.82 -4.65
N ALA A 4 8.03 4.56 -4.11
CA ALA A 4 7.14 5.43 -4.88
C ALA A 4 6.57 6.52 -3.97
N GLN A 5 6.11 7.61 -4.57
CA GLN A 5 5.40 8.68 -3.89
C GLN A 5 4.44 9.37 -4.84
N ASN A 6 3.27 9.76 -4.33
CA ASN A 6 2.39 10.71 -4.98
C ASN A 6 1.95 11.77 -3.95
N ARG A 7 0.89 12.50 -4.29
CA ARG A 7 0.38 13.60 -3.46
C ARG A 7 0.07 13.18 -2.02
N HIS A 8 -0.55 12.02 -1.82
CA HIS A 8 -1.05 11.64 -0.50
C HIS A 8 -0.29 10.47 0.11
N TRP A 9 0.48 9.73 -0.69
CA TRP A 9 1.07 8.48 -0.25
C TRP A 9 2.55 8.42 -0.53
N ARG A 10 3.26 7.81 0.41
CA ARG A 10 4.68 7.51 0.29
C ARG A 10 4.94 6.06 0.64
N VAL A 11 5.61 5.36 -0.27
CA VAL A 11 6.00 3.97 -0.09
C VAL A 11 7.51 3.90 0.07
N THR A 12 7.97 3.33 1.18
CA THR A 12 9.40 3.21 1.49
C THR A 12 9.76 1.81 1.95
N ARG A 13 11.04 1.49 1.84
CA ARG A 13 11.63 0.29 2.41
C ARG A 13 12.98 0.62 3.02
N GLY A 14 13.18 0.27 4.29
CA GLY A 14 14.48 0.39 4.95
C GLY A 14 15.53 -0.53 4.32
N LYS A 15 16.81 -0.15 4.33
CA LYS A 15 17.90 -1.01 3.85
C LYS A 15 17.96 -2.26 4.74
N GLY A 16 17.80 -3.45 4.16
CA GLY A 16 17.72 -4.71 4.92
C GLY A 16 16.40 -4.92 5.67
N SER A 17 15.44 -4.00 5.55
CA SER A 17 14.12 -4.20 6.14
C SER A 17 13.36 -5.32 5.41
N LYS A 18 12.64 -6.11 6.20
CA LYS A 18 11.71 -7.12 5.71
C LYS A 18 10.33 -6.54 5.39
N GLU A 19 10.15 -5.24 5.61
CA GLU A 19 8.86 -4.57 5.48
C GLU A 19 8.91 -3.43 4.48
N ILE A 20 7.78 -3.25 3.80
CA ILE A 20 7.45 -2.12 2.95
C ILE A 20 6.44 -1.28 3.73
N VAL A 21 6.75 0.00 3.91
CA VAL A 21 5.91 0.94 4.65
C VAL A 21 5.17 1.83 3.66
N ILE A 22 3.84 1.81 3.70
CA ILE A 22 2.98 2.75 2.99
C ILE A 22 2.46 3.76 4.02
N GLY A 23 2.91 5.01 3.94
CA GLY A 23 2.49 6.10 4.83
C GLY A 23 1.60 7.10 4.11
N LEU A 24 0.60 7.62 4.83
CA LEU A 24 -0.21 8.76 4.40
C LEU A 24 0.52 10.07 4.72
N GLU A 25 0.75 10.90 3.71
CA GLU A 25 1.37 12.22 3.83
C GLU A 25 0.34 13.23 4.30
N LYS A 26 0.55 13.81 5.49
CA LYS A 26 -0.43 14.68 6.16
C LYS A 26 -0.48 16.11 5.61
N GLU A 27 0.62 16.58 5.05
CA GLU A 27 0.74 17.97 4.56
C GLU A 27 -0.26 18.29 3.46
N GLU A 28 -0.70 17.27 2.72
CA GLU A 28 -1.63 17.38 1.60
C GLU A 28 -3.07 17.00 1.97
N LEU A 29 -3.35 16.70 3.24
CA LEU A 29 -4.70 16.38 3.70
C LEU A 29 -5.52 17.64 3.99
N PRO A 30 -6.85 17.58 3.86
CA PRO A 30 -7.74 18.67 4.28
C PRO A 30 -7.54 19.03 5.76
N GLU A 31 -7.79 20.30 6.12
CA GLU A 31 -7.64 20.78 7.50
C GLU A 31 -8.52 20.03 8.50
N ASP A 32 -9.65 19.49 8.06
CA ASP A 32 -10.55 18.68 8.88
C ASP A 32 -9.92 17.36 9.34
N TRP A 33 -8.75 17.01 8.80
CA TRP A 33 -7.97 15.80 9.13
C TRP A 33 -6.72 16.14 9.96
N ARG A 34 -6.66 17.33 10.58
CA ARG A 34 -5.54 17.71 11.45
C ARG A 34 -5.31 16.73 12.62
N ASP A 35 -6.37 16.10 13.13
CA ASP A 35 -6.30 15.10 14.20
C ASP A 35 -5.97 13.69 13.70
N PHE A 36 -5.77 13.51 12.40
CA PHE A 36 -5.43 12.21 11.84
C PHE A 36 -4.02 11.81 12.30
N ARG A 37 -3.95 10.69 13.02
CA ARG A 37 -2.70 10.02 13.42
C ARG A 37 -1.87 9.58 12.20
N ASP A 38 -0.62 9.19 12.45
CA ASP A 38 0.34 8.75 11.43
C ASP A 38 -0.07 7.39 10.84
N PHE A 39 -1.04 7.40 9.92
CA PHE A 39 -1.51 6.20 9.23
C PHE A 39 -0.39 5.54 8.45
N ARG A 40 -0.10 4.27 8.78
CA ARG A 40 0.89 3.45 8.07
C ARG A 40 0.40 2.02 7.89
N LEU A 41 0.76 1.45 6.75
CA LEU A 41 0.71 0.01 6.51
C LEU A 41 2.13 -0.53 6.51
N GLU A 42 2.42 -1.46 7.41
CA GLU A 42 3.71 -2.13 7.53
C GLU A 42 3.56 -3.55 7.00
N ILE A 43 3.95 -3.73 5.74
CA ILE A 43 3.66 -4.94 4.98
C ILE A 43 4.95 -5.75 4.82
N PRO A 44 5.02 -6.98 5.32
CA PRO A 44 6.13 -7.88 5.02
C PRO A 44 6.31 -8.07 3.50
N VAL A 45 7.55 -8.02 3.01
CA VAL A 45 7.86 -8.10 1.58
C VAL A 45 7.30 -9.37 0.95
N ASP A 46 7.33 -10.50 1.67
CA ASP A 46 6.78 -11.79 1.27
C ASP A 46 5.25 -11.81 1.17
N ARG A 47 4.57 -10.83 1.78
CA ARG A 47 3.11 -10.64 1.70
C ARG A 47 2.69 -9.53 0.74
N TRP A 48 3.63 -8.86 0.05
CA TRP A 48 3.33 -7.78 -0.88
C TRP A 48 2.35 -8.20 -2.00
N ASN A 49 2.44 -9.46 -2.45
CA ASN A 49 1.53 -10.01 -3.45
C ASN A 49 0.05 -9.92 -3.04
N ARG A 50 -0.27 -10.03 -1.75
CA ARG A 50 -1.65 -9.88 -1.24
C ARG A 50 -2.16 -8.46 -1.47
N ILE A 51 -1.30 -7.46 -1.27
CA ILE A 51 -1.63 -6.05 -1.50
C ILE A 51 -1.91 -5.83 -2.97
N VAL A 52 -0.97 -6.21 -3.84
CA VAL A 52 -1.09 -6.01 -5.29
C VAL A 52 -2.32 -6.72 -5.86
N LYS A 53 -2.61 -7.94 -5.40
CA LYS A 53 -3.77 -8.72 -5.84
C LYS A 53 -5.09 -8.03 -5.53
N HIS A 54 -5.20 -7.36 -4.39
CA HIS A 54 -6.46 -6.83 -3.88
C HIS A 54 -6.61 -5.32 -4.02
N VAL A 55 -5.53 -4.56 -4.24
CA VAL A 55 -5.58 -3.09 -4.28
C VAL A 55 -6.50 -2.55 -5.39
N ARG A 56 -6.64 -3.28 -6.51
CA ARG A 56 -7.54 -2.93 -7.62
C ARG A 56 -8.89 -3.64 -7.57
N THR A 57 -9.14 -4.45 -6.54
CA THR A 57 -10.42 -5.14 -6.34
C THR A 57 -11.40 -4.26 -5.56
N ASP A 58 -12.50 -4.83 -5.06
CA ASP A 58 -13.41 -4.09 -4.19
C ASP A 58 -12.71 -3.59 -2.91
N ARG A 59 -13.08 -2.37 -2.51
CA ARG A 59 -12.51 -1.64 -1.38
C ARG A 59 -12.67 -2.38 -0.05
N LYS A 60 -13.77 -3.11 0.16
CA LYS A 60 -13.98 -3.86 1.41
C LYS A 60 -13.03 -5.04 1.49
N LEU A 61 -12.82 -5.74 0.37
CA LEU A 61 -11.87 -6.85 0.29
C LEU A 61 -10.45 -6.36 0.55
N PHE A 62 -10.05 -5.25 -0.08
CA PHE A 62 -8.75 -4.65 0.19
C PHE A 62 -8.61 -4.23 1.66
N GLY A 63 -9.65 -3.59 2.23
CA GLY A 63 -9.71 -3.24 3.65
C GLY A 63 -9.46 -4.45 4.55
N GLY A 64 -10.15 -5.56 4.30
CA GLY A 64 -9.95 -6.81 5.03
C GLY A 64 -8.52 -7.33 4.98
N VAL A 65 -7.85 -7.22 3.83
CA VAL A 65 -6.45 -7.64 3.66
C VAL A 65 -5.48 -6.75 4.42
N VAL A 66 -5.69 -5.43 4.41
CA VAL A 66 -4.75 -4.49 5.02
C VAL A 66 -4.95 -4.27 6.51
N LEU A 67 -6.05 -4.76 7.09
CA LEU A 67 -6.25 -4.79 8.54
C LEU A 67 -5.11 -5.52 9.26
N GLU A 68 -4.53 -6.56 8.65
CA GLU A 68 -3.39 -7.29 9.23
C GLU A 68 -2.09 -6.45 9.34
N PHE A 69 -2.03 -5.30 8.65
CA PHE A 69 -0.79 -4.52 8.47
C PHE A 69 -0.92 -3.07 8.94
N VAL A 70 -2.10 -2.66 9.39
CA VAL A 70 -2.39 -1.27 9.74
C VAL A 70 -2.05 -1.01 11.20
N ASN A 71 -1.40 0.11 11.48
CA ASN A 71 -1.07 0.56 12.82
C ASN A 71 -2.21 1.36 13.52
N GLN A 72 -3.21 1.82 12.75
CA GLN A 72 -4.43 2.48 13.21
C GLN A 72 -5.68 1.93 12.49
N GLU A 73 -6.20 0.81 12.97
CA GLU A 73 -7.38 0.14 12.41
C GLU A 73 -8.62 1.05 12.36
N ASP A 74 -8.78 1.94 13.35
CA ASP A 74 -9.88 2.89 13.47
C ASP A 74 -9.91 3.92 12.33
N GLN A 75 -8.75 4.22 11.76
CA GLN A 75 -8.61 5.20 10.67
C GLN A 75 -8.79 4.58 9.28
N LEU A 76 -8.65 3.26 9.17
CA LEU A 76 -8.68 2.56 7.89
C LEU A 76 -9.98 2.79 7.10
N PRO A 77 -11.20 2.71 7.69
CA PRO A 77 -12.43 2.98 6.97
C PRO A 77 -12.50 4.41 6.41
N ILE A 78 -11.93 5.37 7.13
CA ILE A 78 -11.93 6.79 6.74
C ILE A 78 -11.01 7.00 5.54
N VAL A 79 -9.79 6.46 5.60
CA VAL A 79 -8.80 6.52 4.52
C VAL A 79 -9.33 5.84 3.25
N LEU A 80 -9.81 4.60 3.37
CA LEU A 80 -10.29 3.84 2.23
C LEU A 80 -11.61 4.40 1.69
N GLY A 81 -12.45 4.97 2.55
CA GLY A 81 -13.74 5.56 2.17
C GLY A 81 -13.62 6.74 1.19
N GLN A 82 -12.46 7.41 1.15
CA GLN A 82 -12.21 8.53 0.26
C GLN A 82 -11.72 8.07 -1.11
N ASP A 83 -12.51 8.34 -2.16
CA ASP A 83 -12.22 7.90 -3.53
C ASP A 83 -10.86 8.40 -4.03
N ARG A 84 -10.51 9.66 -3.71
CA ARG A 84 -9.24 10.25 -4.13
C ARG A 84 -8.03 9.59 -3.44
N LEU A 85 -8.10 9.41 -2.12
CA LEU A 85 -7.03 8.75 -1.37
C LEU A 85 -6.87 7.30 -1.81
N TYR A 86 -7.99 6.59 -2.02
CA TYR A 86 -7.96 5.21 -2.48
C TYR A 86 -7.42 5.08 -3.91
N GLY A 87 -7.82 5.95 -4.83
CA GLY A 87 -7.29 5.98 -6.18
C GLY A 87 -5.79 6.31 -6.22
N ASP A 88 -5.32 7.22 -5.36
CA ASP A 88 -3.90 7.52 -5.23
C ASP A 88 -3.13 6.35 -4.57
N LEU A 89 -3.74 5.65 -3.61
CA LEU A 89 -3.16 4.44 -3.02
C LEU A 89 -2.97 3.34 -4.08
N GLN A 90 -3.96 3.13 -4.95
CA GLN A 90 -3.86 2.17 -6.05
C GLN A 90 -2.67 2.47 -6.98
N ARG A 91 -2.49 3.74 -7.36
CA ARG A 91 -1.38 4.17 -8.22
C ARG A 91 -0.04 3.98 -7.53
N VAL A 92 0.12 4.44 -6.30
CA VAL A 92 1.41 4.36 -5.59
C VAL A 92 1.83 2.91 -5.33
N VAL A 93 0.88 2.01 -5.08
CA VAL A 93 1.15 0.57 -4.93
C VAL A 93 1.65 -0.03 -6.24
N GLN A 94 1.05 0.35 -7.37
CA GLN A 94 1.51 -0.09 -8.68
C GLN A 94 2.93 0.40 -8.97
N ASP A 95 3.20 1.68 -8.76
CA ASP A 95 4.52 2.28 -9.00
C ASP A 95 5.59 1.63 -8.11
N ALA A 96 5.30 1.46 -6.81
CA ALA A 96 6.19 0.78 -5.89
C ALA A 96 6.45 -0.67 -6.29
N THR A 97 5.44 -1.37 -6.83
CA THR A 97 5.59 -2.74 -7.32
C THR A 97 6.57 -2.79 -8.49
N SER A 98 6.45 -1.88 -9.45
CA SER A 98 7.40 -1.76 -10.57
C SER A 98 8.83 -1.56 -10.06
N THR A 99 9.05 -0.61 -9.15
CA THR A 99 10.38 -0.36 -8.57
C THR A 99 10.93 -1.56 -7.78
N LEU A 100 10.08 -2.29 -7.07
CA LEU A 100 10.48 -3.51 -6.36
C LEU A 100 10.92 -4.62 -7.32
N VAL A 101 10.26 -4.76 -8.47
CA VAL A 101 10.66 -5.70 -9.53
C VAL A 101 11.95 -5.27 -10.20
N GLU A 102 12.06 -4.00 -10.60
CA GLU A 102 13.25 -3.43 -11.25
C GLU A 102 14.50 -3.52 -10.38
N SER A 103 14.35 -3.34 -9.06
CA SER A 103 15.44 -3.47 -8.08
C SER A 103 15.78 -4.92 -7.71
N GLY A 104 15.05 -5.91 -8.24
CA GLY A 104 15.22 -7.32 -7.90
C GLY A 104 14.78 -7.69 -6.48
N THR A 105 14.08 -6.79 -5.77
CA THR A 105 13.50 -7.12 -4.46
C THR A 105 12.33 -8.10 -4.60
N LEU A 106 11.55 -7.94 -5.67
CA LEU A 106 10.52 -8.89 -6.08
C LEU A 106 10.92 -9.50 -7.43
N ALA A 107 10.52 -10.76 -7.63
CA ALA A 107 10.66 -11.45 -8.90
C ALA A 107 9.28 -11.81 -9.44
N LEU A 108 9.11 -11.64 -10.75
CA LEU A 108 7.95 -12.16 -11.46
C LEU A 108 8.19 -13.63 -11.79
N ALA A 109 7.26 -14.50 -11.42
CA ALA A 109 7.27 -15.91 -11.77
C ALA A 109 6.04 -16.23 -12.62
N VAL A 110 6.25 -16.92 -13.74
CA VAL A 110 5.14 -17.49 -14.51
C VAL A 110 4.65 -18.71 -13.75
N VAL A 111 3.39 -18.66 -13.32
CA VAL A 111 2.71 -19.83 -12.76
C VAL A 111 1.86 -20.40 -13.89
N ASP A 112 2.22 -21.58 -14.37
CA ASP A 112 1.40 -22.31 -15.34
C ASP A 112 0.14 -22.78 -14.61
N ILE A 113 -0.96 -22.06 -14.81
CA ILE A 113 -2.26 -22.44 -14.28
C ILE A 113 -2.80 -23.45 -15.27
N GLY A 114 -2.39 -24.71 -15.10
CA GLY A 114 -2.83 -25.81 -15.96
C GLY A 114 -4.35 -25.79 -16.15
N ALA A 115 -4.79 -26.05 -17.38
CA ALA A 115 -6.21 -26.22 -17.68
C ALA A 115 -6.72 -27.48 -16.97
N GLU A 116 -7.38 -27.30 -15.83
CA GLU A 116 -8.33 -28.28 -15.30
C GLU A 116 -9.71 -28.08 -15.92
#